data_AF-A0A6A3M5W7-F1
#
_entry.id   AF-A0A6A3M5W7-F1
#
_cell.length_a   1.000
_cell.length_b   1.000
_cell.length_c   1.000
_cell.angle_alpha   90.00
_cell.angle_beta   90.00
_cell.angle_gamma   90.00
#
_symmetry.space_group_name_H-M   'P 1'
#
loop_
_entity.id
_entity.type
_entity.pdbx_description
1 polymer ?
#
loop_
_entity_poly.entity_id
_entity_poly.type
_entity_poly.pdbx_seq_one_letter_code
_entity_poly.pdbx_strand_id
1 'polypeptide(L)'
;MVRSEHVKFKALPGVCTRVFDIQFGSSGLSIRHFARLSQAERMSWLESGGSNFDNLSATAEFAPAKPAKSIEEVVDAVRVFQTYAREYCCVELVELVNRIVEFTEETLMLVSWSTNDLSVLVYWINDILENFRGAAEAGDDLAQVKLRCSSDDRLLRDLMFVKVNRPAAALTSNQAVVRNHSEEHRRPATQHQHAQHGDSKKRMGRISRDVLRQLPVQVDPGTGKSRS
;
A
#
# COMPACT_ATOMS: atom_id res chain seq x y z
N MET A 1 9.30 20.36 17.02
CA MET A 1 9.12 19.10 16.25
C MET A 1 10.02 19.01 15.01
N VAL A 2 9.95 19.92 14.03
CA VAL A 2 10.70 19.82 12.74
C VAL A 2 12.23 19.68 12.89
N ARG A 3 12.83 20.24 13.95
CA ARG A 3 14.27 20.14 14.23
C ARG A 3 14.66 18.98 15.16
N SER A 4 13.70 18.19 15.63
CA SER A 4 13.98 17.06 16.52
C SER A 4 14.72 15.95 15.78
N GLU A 5 15.70 15.33 16.43
CA GLU A 5 16.39 14.14 15.91
C GLU A 5 15.47 12.91 15.85
N HIS A 6 14.37 12.93 16.61
CA HIS A 6 13.35 11.87 16.63
C HIS A 6 12.35 11.99 15.49
N VAL A 7 12.35 13.12 14.76
CA VAL A 7 11.49 13.38 13.61
C VAL A 7 12.31 13.21 12.34
N LYS A 8 12.39 11.96 11.85
CA LYS A 8 13.21 11.58 10.68
C LYS A 8 12.41 11.51 9.38
N PHE A 9 11.21 12.07 9.34
CA PHE A 9 10.30 12.12 8.19
C PHE A 9 9.96 13.57 7.81
N LYS A 10 9.25 13.77 6.69
CA LYS A 10 8.79 15.11 6.27
C LYS A 10 7.65 15.57 7.18
N ALA A 11 7.97 16.41 8.16
CA ALA A 11 7.04 16.89 9.19
C ALA A 11 6.10 17.98 8.67
N LEU A 12 5.17 17.60 7.79
CA LEU A 12 4.08 18.47 7.33
C LEU A 12 3.05 18.67 8.45
N PRO A 13 2.43 19.86 8.59
CA PRO A 13 1.39 20.11 9.58
C PRO A 13 0.29 19.05 9.61
N GLY A 14 -0.23 18.66 8.44
CA GLY A 14 -1.29 17.66 8.35
C GLY A 14 -0.86 16.25 8.76
N VAL A 15 0.43 15.90 8.59
CA VAL A 15 0.99 14.62 9.09
C VAL A 15 1.15 14.69 10.61
N CYS A 16 1.64 15.82 11.10
CA CYS A 16 1.90 16.07 12.51
C CYS A 16 0.62 16.08 13.36
N THR A 17 -0.43 16.75 12.89
CA THR A 17 -1.75 16.74 13.56
C THR A 17 -2.34 15.33 13.58
N ARG A 18 -2.21 14.57 12.49
CA ARG A 18 -2.73 13.20 12.38
C ARG A 18 -1.99 12.20 13.25
N VAL A 19 -0.66 12.30 13.34
CA VAL A 19 0.11 11.39 14.20
C VAL A 19 -0.14 11.66 15.67
N PHE A 20 -0.44 12.91 16.05
CA PHE A 20 -0.78 13.23 17.45
C PHE A 20 -1.99 12.42 17.95
N ASP A 21 -2.96 12.15 17.06
CA ASP A 21 -4.20 11.41 17.35
C ASP A 21 -4.22 10.01 16.68
N ILE A 22 -3.05 9.47 16.30
CA ILE A 22 -2.88 8.12 15.73
C ILE A 22 -3.87 7.85 14.57
N GLN A 23 -4.07 8.84 13.69
CA GLN A 23 -5.11 8.83 12.64
C GLN A 23 -4.73 7.97 11.42
N PHE A 24 -4.25 6.74 11.63
CA PHE A 24 -3.85 5.79 10.58
C PHE A 24 -5.05 5.23 9.80
N GLY A 25 -4.77 4.66 8.63
CA GLY A 25 -5.74 3.92 7.83
C GLY A 25 -6.82 4.82 7.25
N SER A 26 -8.08 4.55 7.60
CA SER A 26 -9.22 5.29 7.05
C SER A 26 -9.22 6.78 7.44
N SER A 27 -8.50 7.14 8.52
CA SER A 27 -8.32 8.53 8.97
C SER A 27 -7.22 9.29 8.20
N GLY A 28 -6.59 8.64 7.22
CA GLY A 28 -5.75 9.27 6.19
C GLY A 28 -4.24 9.20 6.44
N LEU A 29 -3.79 9.00 7.68
CA LEU A 29 -2.38 8.75 7.94
C LEU A 29 -2.02 7.33 7.46
N SER A 30 -0.82 7.22 6.92
CA SER A 30 -0.23 5.97 6.46
C SER A 30 1.18 5.89 7.00
N ILE A 31 1.63 4.69 7.35
CA ILE A 31 3.01 4.45 7.78
C ILE A 31 4.03 4.97 6.76
N ARG A 32 3.65 5.04 5.48
CA ARG A 32 4.49 5.61 4.42
C ARG A 32 4.71 7.13 4.51
N HIS A 33 3.95 7.87 5.33
CA HIS A 33 4.29 9.26 5.65
C HIS A 33 5.56 9.35 6.53
N PHE A 34 5.94 8.25 7.19
CA PHE A 34 7.16 8.11 7.97
C PHE A 34 8.33 7.61 7.12
N ALA A 35 8.23 7.64 5.78
CA ALA A 35 9.40 7.41 4.94
C ALA A 35 10.54 8.35 5.36
N ARG A 36 11.74 7.78 5.54
CA ARG A 36 12.91 8.52 6.00
C ARG A 36 13.22 9.67 5.05
N LEU A 37 13.32 10.86 5.63
CA LEU A 37 13.78 12.04 4.94
C LEU A 37 15.31 12.07 5.00
N SER A 38 15.96 11.82 3.87
CA SER A 38 17.43 11.90 3.78
C SER A 38 17.93 13.31 4.07
N GLN A 39 19.22 13.47 4.38
CA GLN A 39 19.80 14.78 4.62
C GLN A 39 19.68 15.70 3.39
N ALA A 40 19.90 15.16 2.19
CA ALA A 40 19.74 15.90 0.93
C ALA A 40 18.30 16.37 0.70
N GLU A 41 17.32 15.48 0.91
CA GLU A 41 15.89 15.85 0.81
C GLU A 41 15.50 16.86 1.89
N ARG A 42 16.05 16.76 3.10
CA ARG A 42 15.81 17.73 4.18
C ARG A 42 16.35 19.11 3.81
N MET A 43 17.57 19.19 3.28
CA MET A 43 18.15 20.47 2.84
C MET A 43 17.31 21.07 1.72
N SER A 44 17.01 20.31 0.67
CA SER A 44 16.17 20.77 -0.45
C SER A 44 14.78 21.22 0.01
N TRP A 45 14.16 20.50 0.94
CA TRP A 45 12.87 20.87 1.49
C TRP A 45 12.91 22.17 2.31
N LEU A 46 13.96 22.38 3.10
CA LEU A 46 14.14 23.63 3.85
C LEU A 46 14.42 24.81 2.91
N GLU A 47 15.20 24.61 1.86
CA GLU A 47 15.46 25.61 0.82
C GLU A 47 14.18 25.98 0.05
N SER A 48 13.26 25.04 -0.13
CA SER A 48 11.94 25.29 -0.75
C SER A 48 10.90 25.88 0.22
N GLY A 49 11.31 26.36 1.40
CA GLY A 49 10.43 27.00 2.38
C GLY A 49 9.98 26.10 3.55
N GLY A 50 10.40 24.83 3.60
CA GLY A 50 10.14 23.93 4.72
C GLY A 50 8.67 23.61 4.95
N SER A 51 8.23 23.62 6.20
CA SER A 51 6.81 23.54 6.57
C SER A 51 6.37 24.79 7.30
N ASN A 52 5.19 25.28 6.93
CA ASN A 52 4.51 26.35 7.62
C ASN A 52 3.55 25.78 8.66
N PHE A 53 3.85 25.98 9.95
CA PHE A 53 3.01 25.54 11.07
C PHE A 53 1.99 26.61 11.53
N ASP A 54 1.86 27.73 10.82
CA ASP A 54 0.87 28.77 11.12
C ASP A 54 -0.58 28.31 10.81
N ASN A 55 -0.73 27.27 9.99
CA ASN A 55 -2.02 26.62 9.72
C ASN A 55 -2.00 25.16 10.19
N LEU A 56 -2.73 24.87 11.27
CA LEU A 56 -2.93 23.52 11.82
C LEU A 56 -4.36 23.00 11.63
N SER A 57 -5.16 23.65 10.78
CA SER A 57 -6.55 23.24 10.52
C SER A 57 -6.63 21.90 9.79
N ALA A 58 -7.84 21.35 9.65
CA ALA A 58 -8.06 20.13 8.88
C ALA A 58 -7.63 20.23 7.40
N THR A 59 -7.50 21.45 6.87
CA THR A 59 -7.01 21.74 5.50
C THR A 59 -5.52 22.05 5.45
N ALA A 60 -4.81 21.94 6.57
CA ALA A 60 -3.36 22.13 6.61
C ALA A 60 -2.64 21.19 5.65
N GLU A 61 -1.46 21.60 5.20
CA GLU A 61 -0.70 20.89 4.17
C GLU A 61 -0.57 19.40 4.51
N PHE A 62 -1.14 18.59 3.64
CA PHE A 62 -1.14 17.14 3.74
C PHE A 62 -0.95 16.57 2.34
N ALA A 63 0.16 15.88 2.13
CA ALA A 63 0.46 15.23 0.86
C ALA A 63 0.24 13.73 0.99
N PRO A 64 -0.36 13.07 -0.02
CA PRO A 64 -0.46 11.61 -0.04
C PRO A 64 0.91 10.95 0.14
N ALA A 65 0.97 9.90 0.94
CA ALA A 65 2.19 9.12 1.09
C ALA A 65 2.61 8.46 -0.23
N LYS A 66 3.92 8.42 -0.48
CA LYS A 66 4.48 7.72 -1.63
C LYS A 66 4.33 6.20 -1.43
N PRO A 67 3.84 5.45 -2.45
CA PRO A 67 3.80 3.99 -2.39
C PRO A 67 5.19 3.41 -2.12
N ALA A 68 5.23 2.28 -1.40
CA ALA A 68 6.48 1.55 -1.18
C ALA A 68 6.91 0.83 -2.47
N LYS A 69 8.22 0.83 -2.72
CA LYS A 69 8.82 0.11 -3.86
C LYS A 69 9.48 -1.20 -3.44
N SER A 70 9.81 -1.34 -2.16
CA SER A 70 10.43 -2.53 -1.59
C SER A 70 9.98 -2.74 -0.15
N ILE A 71 10.24 -3.93 0.39
CA ILE A 71 9.93 -4.26 1.80
C ILE A 71 10.81 -3.43 2.76
N GLU A 72 12.06 -3.17 2.38
CA GLU A 72 13.00 -2.37 3.14
C GLU A 72 12.48 -0.94 3.34
N GLU A 73 11.84 -0.36 2.31
CA GLU A 73 11.22 0.96 2.47
C GLU A 73 10.09 0.94 3.50
N VAL A 74 9.28 -0.13 3.54
CA VAL A 74 8.20 -0.28 4.54
C VAL A 74 8.80 -0.41 5.94
N VAL A 75 9.76 -1.33 6.13
CA VAL A 75 10.44 -1.56 7.40
C VAL A 75 11.13 -0.29 7.89
N ASP A 76 11.84 0.43 7.03
CA ASP A 76 12.49 1.70 7.40
C ASP A 76 11.48 2.75 7.84
N ALA A 77 10.31 2.83 7.20
CA ALA A 77 9.25 3.74 7.64
C ALA A 77 8.68 3.35 9.01
N VAL A 78 8.53 2.05 9.31
CA VAL A 78 8.15 1.58 10.65
C VAL A 78 9.22 1.96 11.67
N ARG A 79 10.52 1.81 11.36
CA ARG A 79 11.62 2.23 12.25
C ARG A 79 11.67 3.73 12.49
N VAL A 80 11.35 4.54 11.48
CA VAL A 80 11.23 5.99 11.64
C VAL A 80 10.06 6.33 12.55
N PHE A 81 8.90 5.67 12.37
CA PHE A 81 7.77 5.83 13.28
C PHE A 81 8.09 5.34 14.69
N GLN A 82 8.82 4.25 14.86
CA GLN A 82 9.29 3.75 16.16
C GLN A 82 10.17 4.78 16.86
N THR A 83 11.07 5.44 16.13
CA THR A 83 11.91 6.52 16.69
C THR A 83 11.05 7.67 17.22
N TYR A 84 9.99 8.04 16.48
CA TYR A 84 9.03 9.05 16.90
C TYR A 84 8.20 8.60 18.12
N ALA A 85 7.66 7.38 18.06
CA ALA A 85 6.78 6.84 19.09
C ALA A 85 7.49 6.72 20.45
N ARG A 86 8.75 6.28 20.46
CA ARG A 86 9.56 6.17 21.69
C ARG A 86 9.73 7.50 22.42
N GLU A 87 9.70 8.61 21.69
CA GLU A 87 9.88 9.94 22.25
C GLU A 87 8.56 10.61 22.64
N TYR A 88 7.51 10.42 21.84
CA TYR A 88 6.29 11.23 21.92
C TYR A 88 5.00 10.48 22.25
N CYS A 89 5.01 9.14 22.32
CA CYS A 89 3.79 8.35 22.48
C CYS A 89 3.77 7.54 23.78
N CYS A 90 2.60 7.00 24.11
CA CYS A 90 2.41 6.14 25.29
C CYS A 90 3.17 4.81 25.15
N VAL A 91 3.46 4.19 26.30
CA VAL A 91 4.25 2.95 26.37
C VAL A 91 3.60 1.81 25.60
N GLU A 92 2.27 1.72 25.62
CA GLU A 92 1.51 0.68 24.94
C GLU A 92 1.64 0.78 23.41
N LEU A 93 1.65 2.01 22.87
CA LEU A 93 1.91 2.20 21.44
C LEU A 93 3.37 1.87 21.10
N VAL A 94 4.32 2.26 21.96
CA VAL A 94 5.74 1.92 21.77
C VAL A 94 5.94 0.41 21.72
N GLU A 95 5.30 -0.35 22.62
CA GLU A 95 5.34 -1.80 22.62
C GLU A 95 4.74 -2.39 21.34
N LEU A 96 3.58 -1.90 20.89
CA LEU A 96 2.98 -2.34 19.64
C LEU A 96 3.90 -2.07 18.45
N VAL A 97 4.47 -0.88 18.34
CA VAL A 97 5.36 -0.52 17.23
C VAL A 97 6.65 -1.35 17.28
N ASN A 98 7.22 -1.62 18.46
CA ASN A 98 8.34 -2.55 18.60
C ASN A 98 7.96 -3.93 18.05
N ARG A 99 6.75 -4.42 18.38
CA ARG A 99 6.28 -5.72 17.89
C ARG A 99 6.08 -5.76 16.37
N ILE A 100 5.58 -4.66 15.78
CA ILE A 100 5.48 -4.53 14.31
C ILE A 100 6.89 -4.58 13.69
N VAL A 101 7.85 -3.84 14.25
CA VAL A 101 9.25 -3.85 13.77
C VAL A 101 9.82 -5.27 13.80
N GLU A 102 9.80 -5.94 14.96
CA GLU A 102 10.26 -7.32 15.12
C GLU A 102 9.64 -8.25 14.08
N PHE A 103 8.32 -8.25 13.94
CA PHE A 103 7.63 -9.12 13.00
C PHE A 103 8.00 -8.81 11.54
N THR A 104 8.10 -7.53 11.19
CA THR A 104 8.48 -7.14 9.82
C THR A 104 9.90 -7.57 9.48
N GLU A 105 10.84 -7.48 10.41
CA GLU A 105 12.24 -7.83 10.20
C GLU A 105 12.51 -9.34 10.25
N GLU A 106 11.94 -10.02 11.25
CA GLU A 106 12.22 -11.43 11.50
C GLU A 106 11.38 -12.37 10.64
N THR A 107 10.23 -11.90 10.13
CA THR A 107 9.32 -12.74 9.34
C THR A 107 9.12 -12.20 7.93
N LEU A 108 8.69 -10.95 7.79
CA LEU A 108 8.26 -10.43 6.49
C LEU A 108 9.43 -10.17 5.54
N MET A 109 10.61 -9.78 6.04
CA MET A 109 11.81 -9.62 5.20
C MET A 109 12.36 -10.95 4.65
N LEU A 110 11.91 -12.10 5.15
CA LEU A 110 12.40 -13.41 4.69
C LEU A 110 11.75 -13.90 3.39
N VAL A 111 10.76 -13.17 2.87
CA VAL A 111 10.03 -13.55 1.64
C VAL A 111 10.07 -12.44 0.58
N SER A 112 9.76 -12.78 -0.67
CA SER A 112 9.76 -11.82 -1.78
C SER A 112 8.42 -11.10 -1.91
N TRP A 113 8.47 -9.78 -2.12
CA TRP A 113 7.29 -8.92 -2.21
C TRP A 113 7.17 -8.29 -3.60
N SER A 114 5.98 -8.38 -4.21
CA SER A 114 5.65 -7.55 -5.38
C SER A 114 5.11 -6.20 -4.92
N THR A 115 5.07 -5.21 -5.81
CA THR A 115 4.51 -3.88 -5.51
C THR A 115 3.04 -3.91 -5.06
N ASN A 116 2.27 -4.87 -5.57
CA ASN A 116 0.88 -5.07 -5.13
C ASN A 116 0.85 -5.63 -3.70
N ASP A 117 1.69 -6.60 -3.39
CA ASP A 117 1.78 -7.18 -2.05
C ASP A 117 2.24 -6.14 -1.01
N LEU A 118 3.16 -5.24 -1.40
CA LEU A 118 3.59 -4.13 -0.55
C LEU A 118 2.43 -3.20 -0.18
N SER A 119 1.46 -3.01 -1.09
CA SER A 119 0.28 -2.20 -0.80
C SER A 119 -0.62 -2.87 0.25
N VAL A 120 -0.76 -4.21 0.18
CA VAL A 120 -1.45 -5.01 1.20
C VAL A 120 -0.72 -4.93 2.53
N LEU A 121 0.61 -5.01 2.52
CA LEU A 121 1.41 -4.91 3.74
C LEU A 121 1.27 -3.53 4.41
N VAL A 122 1.40 -2.44 3.64
CA VAL A 122 1.20 -1.08 4.15
C VAL A 122 -0.21 -0.92 4.71
N TYR A 123 -1.22 -1.47 4.04
CA TYR A 123 -2.59 -1.48 4.54
C TYR A 123 -2.71 -2.22 5.87
N TRP A 124 -2.13 -3.42 6.01
CA TRP A 124 -2.15 -4.17 7.26
C TRP A 124 -1.50 -3.41 8.43
N ILE A 125 -0.34 -2.77 8.22
CA ILE A 125 0.30 -1.95 9.27
C ILE A 125 -0.62 -0.80 9.70
N ASN A 126 -1.21 -0.10 8.72
CA ASN A 126 -2.14 1.00 9.00
C ASN A 126 -3.38 0.51 9.76
N ASP A 127 -3.93 -0.65 9.39
CA ASP A 127 -5.09 -1.27 10.04
C ASP A 127 -4.79 -1.70 11.48
N ILE A 128 -3.57 -2.18 11.77
CA ILE A 128 -3.15 -2.46 13.15
C ILE A 128 -3.10 -1.17 13.99
N LEU A 129 -2.51 -0.10 13.46
CA LEU A 129 -2.39 1.16 14.17
C LEU A 129 -3.75 1.86 14.35
N GLU A 130 -4.63 1.75 13.37
CA GLU A 130 -6.02 2.20 13.45
C GLU A 130 -6.81 1.37 14.48
N ASN A 131 -6.63 0.05 14.50
CA ASN A 131 -7.24 -0.82 15.50
C ASN A 131 -6.74 -0.55 16.92
N PHE A 132 -5.47 -0.19 17.09
CA PHE A 132 -4.93 0.27 18.39
C PHE A 132 -5.66 1.51 18.89
N ARG A 133 -5.84 2.52 18.03
CA ARG A 133 -6.59 3.72 18.37
C ARG A 133 -8.03 3.38 18.77
N GLY A 134 -8.71 2.57 17.97
CA GLY A 134 -10.10 2.16 18.26
C GLY A 134 -10.23 1.40 19.59
N ALA A 135 -9.28 0.52 19.91
CA ALA A 135 -9.25 -0.19 21.18
C ALA A 135 -9.00 0.77 22.36
N ALA A 136 -8.11 1.75 22.19
CA ALA A 136 -7.85 2.77 23.22
C ALA A 136 -9.07 3.66 23.49
N GLU A 137 -9.79 4.06 22.43
CA GLU A 137 -11.04 4.83 22.54
C GLU A 137 -12.17 4.05 23.22
N ALA A 138 -12.25 2.74 22.97
CA ALA A 138 -13.23 1.84 23.58
C ALA A 138 -12.87 1.43 25.03
N GLY A 139 -11.62 1.63 25.45
CA GLY A 139 -11.11 1.11 26.73
C GLY A 139 -10.89 -0.40 26.74
N ASP A 140 -10.63 -0.99 25.57
CA ASP A 140 -10.37 -2.42 25.40
C ASP A 140 -8.93 -2.81 25.76
N ASP A 141 -8.67 -4.12 25.85
CA ASP A 141 -7.33 -4.67 26.07
C ASP A 141 -6.42 -4.44 24.84
N LEU A 142 -5.52 -3.45 24.95
CA LEU A 142 -4.52 -3.11 23.93
C LEU A 142 -3.55 -4.25 23.62
N ALA A 143 -3.38 -5.22 24.53
CA ALA A 143 -2.52 -6.38 24.28
C ALA A 143 -3.03 -7.26 23.14
N GLN A 144 -4.35 -7.32 22.90
CA GLN A 144 -4.93 -8.07 21.80
C GLN A 144 -4.47 -7.56 20.43
N VAL A 145 -4.24 -6.25 20.30
CA VAL A 145 -3.78 -5.65 19.05
C VAL A 145 -2.36 -6.11 18.70
N LYS A 146 -1.51 -6.34 19.72
CA LYS A 146 -0.14 -6.88 19.53
C LYS A 146 -0.15 -8.29 18.94
N LEU A 147 -1.16 -9.10 19.27
CA LEU A 147 -1.28 -10.47 18.75
C LEU A 147 -1.53 -10.53 17.24
N ARG A 148 -1.93 -9.41 16.63
CA ARG A 148 -2.08 -9.29 15.17
C ARG A 148 -0.77 -9.28 14.40
N CYS A 149 0.37 -9.10 15.08
CA CYS A 149 1.70 -9.26 14.51
C CYS A 149 2.04 -10.75 14.31
N SER A 150 1.33 -11.39 13.38
CA SER A 150 1.39 -12.81 13.08
C SER A 150 1.12 -13.09 11.60
N SER A 151 1.74 -14.13 11.05
CA SER A 151 1.44 -14.61 9.70
C SER A 151 0.02 -15.17 9.56
N ASP A 152 -0.65 -15.50 10.68
CA ASP A 152 -2.03 -15.98 10.70
C ASP A 152 -3.08 -14.85 10.79
N ASP A 153 -2.66 -13.58 10.85
CA ASP A 153 -3.58 -12.43 10.82
C ASP A 153 -4.44 -12.47 9.56
N ARG A 154 -5.72 -12.13 9.72
CA ARG A 154 -6.74 -12.23 8.66
C ARG A 154 -6.36 -11.49 7.37
N LEU A 155 -5.59 -10.41 7.44
CA LEU A 155 -5.19 -9.62 6.27
C LEU A 155 -3.92 -10.14 5.60
N LEU A 156 -3.11 -10.92 6.32
CA LEU A 156 -1.84 -11.45 5.81
C LEU A 156 -1.90 -12.94 5.49
N ARG A 157 -2.79 -13.73 6.11
CA ARG A 157 -2.79 -15.20 6.07
C ARG A 157 -2.68 -15.77 4.66
N ASP A 158 -3.57 -15.39 3.77
CA ASP A 158 -3.61 -15.95 2.41
C ASP A 158 -2.37 -15.52 1.61
N LEU A 159 -1.93 -14.28 1.80
CA LEU A 159 -0.72 -13.75 1.17
C LEU A 159 0.51 -14.52 1.66
N MET A 160 0.68 -14.67 2.98
CA MET A 160 1.78 -15.38 3.60
C MET A 160 1.78 -16.85 3.23
N PHE A 161 0.62 -17.49 3.13
CA PHE A 161 0.50 -18.86 2.64
C PHE A 161 1.11 -19.00 1.23
N VAL A 162 0.78 -18.08 0.32
CA VAL A 162 1.36 -18.06 -1.03
C VAL A 162 2.86 -17.79 -1.00
N LYS A 163 3.33 -16.86 -0.16
CA LYS A 163 4.74 -16.50 -0.05
C LYS A 163 5.62 -17.64 0.48
N VAL A 164 5.14 -18.38 1.47
CA VAL A 164 5.89 -19.46 2.12
C VAL A 164 5.84 -20.76 1.30
N ASN A 165 4.69 -21.08 0.69
CA ASN A 165 4.47 -22.37 0.06
C ASN A 165 4.67 -22.39 -1.47
N ARG A 166 5.00 -21.25 -2.08
CA ARG A 166 5.26 -21.18 -3.54
C ARG A 166 6.70 -20.78 -3.85
N PRO A 167 7.69 -21.67 -3.66
CA PRO A 167 9.03 -21.42 -4.15
C PRO A 167 9.06 -21.45 -5.68
N ALA A 168 9.42 -20.31 -6.29
CA ALA A 168 10.07 -20.15 -7.59
C ALA A 168 9.79 -21.21 -8.70
N ALA A 169 8.54 -21.41 -9.11
CA ALA A 169 8.22 -22.17 -10.33
C ALA A 169 8.69 -21.51 -11.65
N ALA A 170 9.53 -20.46 -11.58
CA ALA A 170 9.95 -19.64 -12.71
C ALA A 170 11.41 -19.87 -13.15
N LEU A 171 12.18 -20.76 -12.51
CA LEU A 171 13.59 -21.01 -12.86
C LEU A 171 13.83 -22.24 -13.75
N THR A 172 12.78 -22.99 -14.14
CA THR A 172 12.95 -24.23 -14.95
C THR A 172 12.34 -24.19 -16.35
N SER A 173 11.79 -23.05 -16.82
CA SER A 173 11.15 -22.99 -18.14
C SER A 173 12.06 -22.53 -19.30
N ASN A 174 13.33 -22.16 -19.05
CA ASN A 174 14.22 -21.63 -20.10
C ASN A 174 15.22 -22.62 -20.70
N GLN A 175 15.12 -23.93 -20.43
CA GLN A 175 15.99 -24.95 -21.06
C GLN A 175 15.27 -25.91 -22.03
N ALA A 176 13.98 -25.71 -22.31
CA ALA A 176 13.19 -26.64 -23.14
C ALA A 176 12.88 -26.14 -24.58
N VAL A 177 13.52 -25.08 -25.08
CA VAL A 177 13.23 -24.54 -26.44
C VAL A 177 14.45 -24.62 -27.39
N VAL A 178 15.56 -25.25 -26.97
CA VAL A 178 16.70 -25.49 -27.86
C VAL A 178 16.94 -26.99 -28.02
N ARG A 179 15.99 -27.67 -28.66
CA ARG A 179 16.29 -28.86 -29.47
C ARG A 179 15.06 -29.24 -30.29
N ASN A 180 15.32 -29.45 -31.57
CA ASN A 180 14.44 -29.94 -32.63
C ASN A 180 13.70 -28.83 -33.38
N HIS A 181 14.36 -28.30 -34.41
CA HIS A 181 13.78 -28.28 -35.75
C HIS A 181 14.91 -28.04 -36.76
N SER A 182 15.57 -29.12 -37.15
CA SER A 182 16.27 -29.23 -38.42
C SER A 182 15.57 -30.34 -39.19
N GLU A 183 14.69 -29.98 -40.11
CA GLU A 183 14.52 -30.73 -41.36
C GLU A 183 13.67 -29.91 -42.34
N GLU A 184 14.24 -29.81 -43.53
CA GLU A 184 13.83 -29.00 -44.66
C GLU A 184 13.02 -29.89 -45.65
N HIS A 185 12.29 -29.24 -46.55
CA HIS A 185 11.75 -29.78 -47.81
C HIS A 185 10.48 -30.67 -47.81
N ARG A 186 9.32 -30.05 -48.11
CA ARG A 186 8.67 -30.09 -49.45
C ARG A 186 7.26 -29.47 -49.45
N ARG A 187 7.00 -28.61 -50.42
CA ARG A 187 5.69 -28.28 -51.02
C ARG A 187 5.80 -28.57 -52.54
N PRO A 188 4.74 -28.54 -53.38
CA PRO A 188 3.34 -28.14 -53.13
C PRO A 188 2.27 -29.08 -53.76
N ALA A 189 1.00 -28.91 -53.39
CA ALA A 189 -0.10 -28.98 -54.35
C ALA A 189 -1.35 -28.24 -53.83
N THR A 190 -2.00 -27.60 -54.78
CA THR A 190 -3.01 -26.54 -54.73
C THR A 190 -4.42 -27.10 -54.52
N GLN A 191 -5.29 -26.42 -53.76
CA GLN A 191 -6.69 -26.25 -54.17
C GLN A 191 -7.36 -25.07 -53.47
N HIS A 192 -8.01 -24.27 -54.32
CA HIS A 192 -8.81 -23.08 -54.01
C HIS A 192 -10.04 -23.40 -53.16
N GLN A 193 -10.47 -22.46 -52.31
CA GLN A 193 -11.77 -21.80 -52.49
C GLN A 193 -11.97 -20.57 -51.57
N HIS A 194 -12.38 -19.51 -52.25
CA HIS A 194 -13.17 -18.33 -51.88
C HIS A 194 -13.01 -17.58 -50.55
N ALA A 195 -12.72 -16.29 -50.75
CA ALA A 195 -12.76 -15.17 -49.83
C ALA A 195 -14.16 -14.86 -49.28
N GLN A 196 -14.19 -14.29 -48.07
CA GLN A 196 -15.04 -13.13 -47.79
C GLN A 196 -14.32 -12.15 -46.86
N HIS A 197 -14.32 -10.89 -47.29
CA HIS A 197 -13.72 -9.72 -46.68
C HIS A 197 -14.68 -9.15 -45.63
N GLY A 198 -14.16 -8.72 -44.47
CA GLY A 198 -14.97 -8.02 -43.46
C GLY A 198 -14.11 -7.36 -42.38
N ASP A 199 -13.61 -6.17 -42.68
CA ASP A 199 -12.96 -5.26 -41.74
C ASP A 199 -13.93 -4.83 -40.64
N SER A 200 -13.52 -4.94 -39.36
CA SER A 200 -14.21 -4.36 -38.20
C SER A 200 -13.32 -4.34 -36.96
N LYS A 201 -12.46 -3.33 -36.85
CA LYS A 201 -12.15 -2.73 -35.54
C LYS A 201 -13.46 -2.36 -34.85
N LYS A 202 -13.75 -2.87 -33.64
CA LYS A 202 -14.42 -2.09 -32.58
C LYS A 202 -14.59 -2.84 -31.25
N ARG A 203 -14.04 -2.17 -30.23
CA ARG A 203 -14.64 -1.87 -28.91
C ARG A 203 -14.66 -2.97 -27.85
N MET A 204 -13.75 -2.76 -26.89
CA MET A 204 -13.88 -3.11 -25.49
C MET A 204 -15.31 -2.90 -24.96
N GLY A 205 -15.69 -3.80 -24.05
CA GLY A 205 -17.03 -4.02 -23.55
C GLY A 205 -17.83 -2.76 -23.22
N ARG A 206 -19.02 -2.68 -23.80
CA ARG A 206 -20.09 -1.85 -23.28
C ARG A 206 -20.72 -2.58 -22.10
N ILE A 207 -20.76 -1.91 -20.95
CA ILE A 207 -21.54 -2.35 -19.78
C ILE A 207 -23.00 -2.51 -20.22
N SER A 208 -23.62 -3.65 -19.88
CA SER A 208 -25.02 -3.91 -20.24
C SER A 208 -25.94 -2.84 -19.64
N ARG A 209 -26.99 -2.46 -20.37
CA ARG A 209 -27.99 -1.49 -19.89
C ARG A 209 -28.68 -1.95 -18.61
N ASP A 210 -28.73 -3.25 -18.38
CA ASP A 210 -29.31 -3.82 -17.16
C ASP A 210 -28.44 -3.55 -15.92
N VAL A 211 -27.12 -3.47 -16.10
CA VAL A 211 -26.17 -3.11 -15.02
C VAL A 211 -26.24 -1.62 -14.71
N LEU A 212 -26.37 -0.77 -15.74
CA LEU A 212 -26.51 0.69 -15.55
C LEU A 212 -27.80 1.05 -14.77
N ARG A 213 -28.86 0.25 -14.88
CA ARG A 213 -30.11 0.46 -14.14
C ARG A 213 -30.03 0.08 -12.66
N GLN A 214 -28.99 -0.63 -12.24
CA GLN A 214 -28.78 -1.03 -10.85
C GLN A 214 -27.82 -0.09 -10.10
N LEU A 215 -27.25 0.92 -10.76
CA LEU A 215 -26.39 1.90 -10.10
C LEU A 215 -27.23 2.89 -9.28
N PRO A 216 -26.80 3.24 -8.05
CA PRO A 216 -27.49 4.23 -7.24
C PRO A 216 -27.51 5.59 -7.93
N VAL A 217 -28.70 6.18 -8.08
CA VAL A 217 -28.85 7.53 -8.63
C VAL A 217 -28.47 8.55 -7.55
N GLN A 218 -27.43 9.35 -7.78
CA GLN A 218 -27.09 10.44 -6.89
C GLN A 218 -28.19 11.51 -6.95
N VAL A 219 -28.79 11.79 -5.80
CA VAL A 219 -29.77 12.87 -5.62
C VAL A 219 -29.02 14.13 -5.17
N ASP A 220 -29.29 15.25 -5.83
CA ASP A 220 -28.66 16.54 -5.51
C ASP A 220 -29.19 17.06 -4.15
N PRO A 221 -28.33 17.31 -3.14
CA PRO A 221 -28.76 17.61 -1.78
C PRO A 221 -29.60 18.88 -1.64
N GLY A 222 -29.55 19.78 -2.62
CA GLY A 222 -30.26 21.06 -2.57
C GLY A 222 -31.69 21.05 -3.16
N THR A 223 -32.07 20.04 -3.96
CA THR A 223 -33.34 20.09 -4.71
C THR A 223 -34.15 18.79 -4.72
N GLY A 224 -33.61 17.69 -4.20
CA GLY A 224 -34.36 16.43 -4.00
C GLY A 224 -34.86 15.76 -5.28
N LYS A 225 -34.34 16.14 -6.46
CA LYS A 225 -34.68 15.53 -7.74
C LYS A 225 -33.48 14.77 -8.31
N SER A 226 -33.75 13.60 -8.89
CA SER A 226 -32.77 12.80 -9.61
C SER A 226 -32.27 13.54 -10.85
N ARG A 227 -30.95 13.69 -11.00
CA ARG A 227 -30.36 14.17 -12.26
C ARG A 227 -30.50 13.07 -13.31
N SER A 228 -31.21 13.39 -14.39
CA SER A 228 -31.47 12.46 -15.51
C SER A 228 -30.35 12.47 -16.54
#